data_AF-A0A914D3S3-F1
#
_entry.id   AF-A0A914D3S3-F1
#
_cell.length_a   1.000
_cell.length_b   1.000
_cell.length_c   1.000
_cell.angle_alpha   90.00
_cell.angle_beta   90.00
_cell.angle_gamma   90.00
#
_symmetry.space_group_name_H-M   'P 1'
#
loop_
_entity.id
_entity.type
_entity.pdbx_description
1 polymer ?
#
loop_
_entity_poly.entity_id
_entity_poly.type
_entity_poly.pdbx_seq_one_letter_code
_entity_poly.pdbx_strand_id
1 'polypeptide(L)'
;MHSMLGAKFLLLLPLFAITGECCMRGYEEERAKLRQYLGIEWVPDGLDAFNTNQPKPVRHAEDLNCDFSDPAKCKWQNVKRLDSLDFYLFSKEDHTDFPIVQVHPGPSKVPVGDKLLFVGDKKKEEMSAILSSYPIKCQNTTGRLTF
;
A
#
# COMPACT_ATOMS: atom_id res chain seq x y z
N MET A 1 40.40 29.82 -51.43
CA MET A 1 40.24 30.03 -49.98
C MET A 1 38.82 29.61 -49.61
N HIS A 2 38.63 28.35 -49.18
CA HIS A 2 37.32 27.87 -48.72
C HIS A 2 37.47 27.30 -47.31
N SER A 3 36.53 27.74 -46.48
CA SER A 3 36.51 27.75 -45.03
C SER A 3 36.36 26.36 -44.40
N MET A 4 37.04 26.12 -43.28
CA MET A 4 36.86 24.96 -42.42
C MET A 4 35.57 25.10 -41.61
N LEU A 5 34.64 24.13 -41.76
CA LEU A 5 33.46 24.01 -40.91
C LEU A 5 33.77 22.98 -39.81
N GLY A 6 34.13 23.47 -38.62
CA GLY A 6 34.38 22.66 -37.44
C GLY A 6 33.09 22.04 -36.90
N ALA A 7 33.02 20.71 -36.88
CA ALA A 7 31.96 19.97 -36.22
C ALA A 7 32.13 20.05 -34.69
N LYS A 8 31.28 20.82 -34.03
CA LYS A 8 31.13 20.78 -32.56
C LYS A 8 30.33 19.54 -32.19
N PHE A 9 31.02 18.50 -31.74
CA PHE A 9 30.42 17.31 -31.17
C PHE A 9 29.89 17.65 -29.77
N LEU A 10 28.58 17.94 -29.64
CA LEU A 10 27.93 18.04 -28.34
C LEU A 10 27.84 16.64 -27.73
N LEU A 11 28.67 16.40 -26.71
CA LEU A 11 28.55 15.26 -25.79
C LEU A 11 27.26 15.42 -24.98
N LEU A 12 26.19 14.74 -25.41
CA LEU A 12 25.00 14.48 -24.61
C LEU A 12 25.35 13.38 -23.59
N LEU A 13 25.79 13.77 -22.39
CA LEU A 13 25.83 12.88 -21.23
C LEU A 13 24.39 12.49 -20.88
N PRO A 14 24.02 11.20 -20.88
CA PRO A 14 22.73 10.81 -20.34
C PRO A 14 22.81 11.03 -18.82
N LEU A 15 22.04 11.99 -18.32
CA LEU A 15 21.62 11.95 -16.92
C LEU A 15 20.83 10.65 -16.76
N PHE A 16 21.51 9.58 -16.34
CA PHE A 16 20.84 8.49 -15.66
C PHE A 16 20.26 9.06 -14.37
N ALA A 17 19.05 9.60 -14.47
CA ALA A 17 18.18 9.77 -13.32
C ALA A 17 17.93 8.35 -12.80
N ILE A 18 18.73 7.94 -11.81
CA ILE A 18 18.42 6.77 -11.01
C ILE A 18 17.16 7.16 -10.26
N THR A 19 16.00 6.81 -10.81
CA THR A 19 14.75 6.75 -10.08
C THR A 19 14.92 5.65 -9.05
N GLY A 20 15.54 5.99 -7.92
CA GLY A 20 15.63 5.10 -6.78
C GLY A 20 14.21 4.89 -6.30
N GLU A 21 13.63 3.74 -6.66
CA GLU A 21 12.40 3.26 -6.06
C GLU A 21 12.55 3.35 -4.55
N CYS A 22 11.58 4.01 -3.92
CA CYS A 22 11.41 4.08 -2.47
C CYS A 22 10.99 2.67 -1.97
N CYS A 23 11.83 1.67 -2.22
CA CYS A 23 11.70 0.34 -1.65
C CYS A 23 12.07 0.44 -0.16
N MET A 24 11.42 -0.32 0.72
CA MET A 24 11.75 -0.42 2.14
C MET A 24 13.24 -0.80 2.35
N ARG A 25 14.14 0.18 2.32
CA ARG A 25 15.58 -0.04 2.43
C ARG A 25 15.88 -0.74 3.75
N GLY A 26 16.41 -1.96 3.67
CA GLY A 26 16.79 -2.77 4.83
C GLY A 26 15.85 -3.93 5.16
N TYR A 27 14.72 -4.10 4.46
CA TYR A 27 13.76 -5.19 4.68
C TYR A 27 13.62 -6.16 3.49
N GLU A 28 14.63 -6.19 2.60
CA GLU A 28 14.56 -7.00 1.37
C GLU A 28 14.47 -8.51 1.68
N GLU A 29 15.09 -8.98 2.76
CA GLU A 29 15.01 -10.39 3.17
C GLU A 29 13.60 -10.76 3.65
N GLU A 30 13.00 -9.94 4.51
CA GLU A 30 11.62 -10.11 4.96
C GLU A 30 10.64 -10.08 3.79
N ARG A 31 10.83 -9.13 2.86
CA ARG A 31 10.02 -9.03 1.65
C ARG A 31 10.15 -10.27 0.76
N ALA A 32 11.36 -10.78 0.57
CA ALA A 32 11.60 -12.01 -0.18
C ALA A 32 10.88 -13.21 0.45
N LYS A 33 10.82 -13.29 1.79
CA LYS A 33 10.05 -14.32 2.49
C LYS A 33 8.55 -14.15 2.28
N LEU A 34 8.02 -12.94 2.35
CA LEU A 34 6.58 -12.69 2.08
C LEU A 34 6.21 -13.10 0.66
N ARG A 35 7.03 -12.75 -0.34
CA ARG A 35 6.88 -13.23 -1.71
C ARG A 35 6.92 -14.75 -1.77
N GLN A 36 7.92 -15.39 -1.18
CA GLN A 36 8.11 -16.84 -1.26
C GLN A 36 6.97 -17.63 -0.60
N TYR A 37 6.51 -17.21 0.57
CA TYR A 37 5.58 -18.00 1.39
C TYR A 37 4.12 -17.61 1.20
N LEU A 38 3.85 -16.36 0.82
CA LEU A 38 2.49 -15.85 0.65
C LEU A 38 2.23 -15.41 -0.80
N GLY A 39 3.26 -15.26 -1.64
CA GLY A 39 3.05 -14.82 -3.01
C GLY A 39 2.51 -13.40 -3.10
N ILE A 40 2.95 -12.54 -2.19
CA ILE A 40 2.51 -11.14 -2.11
C ILE A 40 3.67 -10.17 -2.27
N GLU A 41 3.36 -9.01 -2.84
CA GLU A 41 4.27 -7.90 -3.05
C GLU A 41 3.85 -6.68 -2.26
N TRP A 42 4.79 -5.99 -1.61
CA TRP A 42 4.48 -4.73 -0.93
C TRP A 42 4.17 -3.63 -1.95
N VAL A 43 3.10 -2.87 -1.71
CA VAL A 43 2.77 -1.68 -2.49
C VAL A 43 3.33 -0.45 -1.77
N PRO A 44 4.39 0.19 -2.32
CA PRO A 44 5.02 1.34 -1.68
C PRO A 44 4.04 2.49 -1.46
N ASP A 45 4.09 3.08 -0.27
CA ASP A 45 3.25 4.21 0.14
C ASP A 45 1.73 3.98 -0.03
N GLY A 46 1.30 2.72 -0.18
CA GLY A 46 -0.07 2.38 -0.56
C GLY A 46 -1.13 2.85 0.44
N LEU A 47 -0.77 2.95 1.72
CA LEU A 47 -1.61 3.53 2.77
C LEU A 47 -1.10 4.89 3.29
N ASP A 48 0.00 5.40 2.77
CA ASP A 48 0.59 6.68 3.19
C ASP A 48 0.28 7.82 2.20
N ALA A 49 -0.24 7.50 1.01
CA ALA A 49 -0.72 8.47 0.03
C ALA A 49 -1.85 9.40 0.56
N PHE A 50 -2.45 9.07 1.71
CA PHE A 50 -3.55 9.81 2.31
C PHE A 50 -3.06 10.90 3.25
N ASN A 51 -2.49 11.98 2.70
CA ASN A 51 -2.17 13.16 3.50
C ASN A 51 -2.92 14.40 3.01
N THR A 52 -4.25 14.33 3.04
CA THR A 52 -5.01 15.59 3.22
C THR A 52 -5.08 15.84 4.71
N ASN A 53 -4.39 16.90 5.18
CA ASN A 53 -4.33 17.32 6.58
C ASN A 53 -5.69 17.49 7.29
N GLN A 54 -6.82 17.39 6.56
CA GLN A 54 -8.18 17.32 7.10
C GLN A 54 -9.08 16.44 6.22
N PRO A 55 -9.44 15.21 6.64
CA PRO A 55 -10.37 14.36 5.89
C PRO A 55 -11.76 14.99 5.86
N LYS A 56 -12.29 15.22 4.65
CA LYS A 56 -13.66 15.71 4.49
C LYS A 56 -14.66 14.61 4.91
N PRO A 57 -15.79 14.97 5.54
CA PRO A 57 -16.79 13.98 5.89
C PRO A 57 -17.33 13.24 4.66
N VAL A 58 -17.53 11.94 4.81
CA VAL A 58 -18.17 11.03 3.86
C VAL A 58 -19.56 11.56 3.50
N ARG A 59 -19.92 11.51 2.22
CA ARG A 59 -21.20 12.00 1.71
C ARG A 59 -22.17 10.86 1.41
N HIS A 60 -21.64 9.77 0.84
CA HIS A 60 -22.39 8.59 0.45
C HIS A 60 -21.72 7.35 1.03
N ALA A 61 -22.50 6.30 1.36
CA ALA A 61 -21.94 5.09 1.96
C ALA A 61 -20.92 4.42 1.02
N GLU A 62 -21.15 4.52 -0.28
CA GLU A 62 -20.31 3.99 -1.34
C GLU A 62 -18.93 4.66 -1.40
N ASP A 63 -18.76 5.87 -0.85
CA ASP A 63 -17.45 6.52 -0.74
C ASP A 63 -16.50 5.74 0.19
N LEU A 64 -17.03 4.83 1.01
CA LEU A 64 -16.26 3.93 1.88
C LEU A 64 -15.91 2.60 1.22
N ASN A 65 -16.51 2.27 0.07
CA ASN A 65 -16.16 1.06 -0.67
C ASN A 65 -14.72 1.21 -1.19
N CYS A 66 -13.87 0.27 -0.83
CA CYS A 66 -12.46 0.31 -1.18
C CYS A 66 -11.94 -1.11 -1.40
N ASP A 67 -11.51 -1.39 -2.63
CA ASP A 67 -10.77 -2.59 -3.01
C ASP A 67 -9.26 -2.35 -3.11
N PHE A 68 -8.82 -1.12 -2.78
CA PHE A 68 -7.43 -0.64 -2.89
C PHE A 68 -6.80 -0.75 -4.29
N SER A 69 -7.60 -0.89 -5.35
CA SER A 69 -7.12 -0.84 -6.74
C SER A 69 -6.51 0.53 -7.08
N ASP A 70 -7.11 1.60 -6.54
CA ASP A 70 -6.58 2.96 -6.53
C ASP A 70 -6.58 3.47 -5.08
N PRO A 71 -5.51 3.19 -4.31
CA PRO A 71 -5.49 3.46 -2.88
C PRO A 71 -5.82 4.91 -2.60
N ALA A 72 -5.24 5.88 -3.31
CA ALA A 72 -5.44 7.31 -3.07
C ALA A 72 -6.91 7.79 -3.06
N LYS A 73 -7.83 7.06 -3.69
CA LYS A 73 -9.27 7.37 -3.65
C LYS A 73 -9.97 6.88 -2.40
N CYS A 74 -9.47 5.82 -1.78
CA CYS A 74 -10.06 5.22 -0.59
C CYS A 74 -10.12 6.20 0.58
N LYS A 75 -11.06 5.94 1.49
CA LYS A 75 -11.34 6.79 2.64
C LYS A 75 -11.00 6.08 3.95
N TRP A 76 -9.92 5.30 3.94
CA TRP A 76 -9.43 4.50 5.05
C TRP A 76 -7.97 4.86 5.32
N GLN A 77 -7.59 4.96 6.59
CA GLN A 77 -6.23 5.34 6.99
C GLN A 77 -5.80 4.65 8.28
N ASN A 78 -4.51 4.41 8.43
CA ASN A 78 -3.92 3.97 9.69
C ASN A 78 -4.08 5.06 10.76
N VAL A 79 -4.46 4.66 11.96
CA VAL A 79 -4.45 5.54 13.13
C VAL A 79 -3.10 5.42 13.82
N LYS A 80 -2.27 6.46 13.73
CA LYS A 80 -0.97 6.49 14.38
C LYS A 80 -1.11 6.68 15.89
N ARG A 81 -0.75 5.67 16.69
CA ARG A 81 -0.56 5.75 18.15
C ARG A 81 0.84 5.24 18.50
N LEU A 82 1.35 5.62 19.67
CA LEU A 82 2.70 5.24 20.12
C LEU A 82 2.92 3.72 20.15
N ASP A 83 1.88 2.94 20.49
CA ASP A 83 1.96 1.49 20.69
C ASP A 83 1.09 0.70 19.68
N SER A 84 0.78 1.27 18.52
CA SER A 84 -0.02 0.60 17.48
C SER A 84 0.84 0.14 16.31
N LEU A 85 0.53 -1.04 15.78
CA LEU A 85 1.00 -1.46 14.47
C LEU A 85 0.25 -0.72 13.37
N ASP A 86 0.87 -0.66 12.19
CA ASP A 86 0.24 -0.18 10.97
C ASP A 86 -0.18 -1.36 10.09
N PHE A 87 -1.31 -1.21 9.40
CA PHE A 87 -1.59 -2.03 8.23
C PHE A 87 -0.67 -1.61 7.08
N TYR A 88 -0.26 -2.60 6.29
CA TYR A 88 0.50 -2.40 5.06
C TYR A 88 -0.27 -2.98 3.88
N LEU A 89 -0.19 -2.29 2.74
CA LEU A 89 -0.83 -2.73 1.50
C LEU A 89 0.09 -3.68 0.73
N PHE A 90 -0.49 -4.79 0.30
CA PHE A 90 0.16 -5.77 -0.55
C PHE A 90 -0.68 -6.07 -1.79
N SER A 91 -0.02 -6.53 -2.84
CA SER A 91 -0.60 -7.06 -4.08
C SER A 91 -0.37 -8.57 -4.12
N LYS A 92 -1.38 -9.34 -4.54
CA LYS A 92 -1.23 -10.77 -4.79
C LYS A 92 -0.55 -10.98 -6.14
N GLU A 93 0.60 -11.65 -6.16
CA GLU A 93 1.42 -11.82 -7.37
C GLU A 93 1.35 -13.22 -7.98
N ASP A 94 0.94 -14.22 -7.20
CA ASP A 94 0.83 -15.61 -7.66
C ASP A 94 -0.35 -16.36 -7.04
N HIS A 95 -0.48 -17.65 -7.36
CA HIS A 95 -1.54 -18.53 -6.88
C HIS A 95 -1.22 -19.27 -5.57
N THR A 96 -0.20 -18.85 -4.82
CA THR A 96 0.11 -19.44 -3.51
C THR A 96 -1.04 -19.18 -2.53
N ASP A 97 -1.66 -20.24 -2.02
CA ASP A 97 -2.73 -20.13 -1.03
C ASP A 97 -2.17 -19.67 0.33
N PHE A 98 -2.92 -18.81 1.04
CA PHE A 98 -2.53 -18.38 2.37
C PHE A 98 -2.70 -19.48 3.42
N PRO A 99 -1.72 -19.63 4.33
CA PRO A 99 -1.81 -20.61 5.40
C PRO A 99 -2.78 -20.11 6.48
N ILE A 100 -3.97 -20.72 6.55
CA ILE A 100 -5.14 -20.27 7.33
C ILE A 100 -4.84 -20.06 8.82
N VAL A 101 -3.89 -20.80 9.38
CA VAL A 101 -3.54 -20.70 10.82
C VAL A 101 -2.74 -19.43 11.12
N GLN A 102 -1.96 -18.94 10.16
CA GLN A 102 -1.06 -17.80 10.33
C GLN A 102 -1.62 -16.51 9.71
N VAL A 103 -2.42 -16.63 8.66
CA VAL A 103 -3.01 -15.50 7.95
C VAL A 103 -4.52 -15.54 8.14
N HIS A 104 -4.99 -14.73 9.09
CA HIS A 104 -6.40 -14.58 9.40
C HIS A 104 -6.68 -13.17 9.99
N PRO A 105 -7.92 -12.66 9.90
CA PRO A 105 -9.05 -13.22 9.16
C PRO A 105 -8.92 -12.98 7.64
N GLY A 106 -9.58 -13.82 6.84
CA GLY A 106 -9.62 -13.67 5.38
C GLY A 106 -9.71 -15.01 4.64
N PRO A 107 -9.95 -15.00 3.33
CA PRO A 107 -9.95 -16.20 2.52
C PRO A 107 -8.52 -16.72 2.33
N SER A 108 -8.36 -18.05 2.28
CA SER A 108 -7.07 -18.66 1.95
C SER A 108 -6.70 -18.50 0.48
N LYS A 109 -7.72 -18.40 -0.39
CA LYS A 109 -7.56 -18.26 -1.84
C LYS A 109 -7.88 -16.83 -2.23
N VAL A 110 -6.88 -16.12 -2.72
CA VAL A 110 -7.01 -14.75 -3.22
C VAL A 110 -6.61 -14.71 -4.70
N PRO A 111 -7.42 -14.10 -5.57
CA PRO A 111 -7.05 -13.85 -6.97
C PRO A 111 -5.74 -13.08 -7.13
N VAL A 112 -4.98 -13.40 -8.18
CA VAL A 112 -3.79 -12.61 -8.56
C VAL A 112 -4.24 -11.21 -9.00
N GLY A 113 -3.50 -10.19 -8.55
CA GLY A 113 -3.78 -8.77 -8.79
C GLY A 113 -4.57 -8.09 -7.66
N ASP A 114 -5.29 -8.85 -6.85
CA ASP A 114 -6.05 -8.32 -5.71
C ASP A 114 -5.12 -7.65 -4.69
N LYS A 115 -5.68 -6.68 -3.99
CA LYS A 115 -4.97 -5.87 -2.99
C LYS A 115 -5.44 -6.24 -1.59
N LEU A 116 -4.48 -6.32 -0.68
CA LEU A 116 -4.66 -6.93 0.63
C LEU A 116 -4.01 -6.08 1.70
N LEU A 117 -4.68 -5.96 2.84
CA LEU A 117 -4.10 -5.35 4.03
C LEU A 117 -3.57 -6.43 4.96
N PHE A 118 -2.29 -6.33 5.30
CA PHE A 118 -1.66 -7.19 6.30
C PHE A 118 -1.17 -6.37 7.47
N VAL A 119 -1.21 -6.99 8.64
CA VAL A 119 -0.55 -6.52 9.84
C VAL A 119 -0.04 -7.71 10.64
N GLY A 120 1.10 -7.52 11.30
CA GLY A 120 1.70 -8.53 12.14
C GLY A 120 3.04 -8.07 12.68
N ASP A 121 3.46 -8.66 13.80
CA ASP A 121 4.80 -8.50 14.34
C ASP A 121 5.29 -9.84 14.91
N LYS A 122 6.59 -9.96 15.15
CA LYS A 122 7.24 -11.09 15.79
C LYS A 122 7.08 -11.09 17.32
N LYS A 123 6.65 -9.97 17.91
CA LYS A 123 6.48 -9.84 19.37
C LYS A 123 5.32 -10.67 19.88
N LYS A 124 5.48 -11.17 21.11
CA LYS A 124 4.45 -11.97 21.82
C LYS A 124 3.45 -11.11 22.58
N GLU A 125 3.75 -9.83 22.76
CA GLU A 125 2.86 -8.89 23.43
C GLU A 125 1.68 -8.57 22.53
N GLU A 126 0.50 -8.43 23.13
CA GLU A 126 -0.69 -8.01 22.41
C GLU A 126 -0.50 -6.58 21.89
N MET A 127 -0.54 -6.44 20.57
CA MET A 127 -0.51 -5.14 19.91
C MET A 127 -1.74 -5.00 19.04
N SER A 128 -2.16 -3.75 18.81
CA SER A 128 -3.33 -3.43 18.00
C SER A 128 -2.93 -2.61 16.78
N ALA A 129 -3.63 -2.86 15.68
CA ALA A 129 -3.60 -2.02 14.50
C ALA A 129 -5.01 -1.50 14.26
N ILE A 130 -5.14 -0.20 13.99
CA ILE A 130 -6.45 0.43 13.82
C ILE A 130 -6.48 1.11 12.46
N LEU A 131 -7.38 0.63 11.61
CA LEU A 131 -7.75 1.29 10.37
C LEU A 131 -9.05 2.08 10.62
N SER A 132 -9.02 3.39 10.37
CA SER A 132 -10.18 4.27 10.53
C SER A 132 -10.66 4.77 9.19
N SER A 133 -11.99 4.83 9.03
CA SER A 133 -12.58 5.54 7.91
C SER A 133 -12.47 7.06 8.07
N TYR A 134 -12.78 7.79 7.01
CA TYR A 134 -13.06 9.22 7.10
C TYR A 134 -14.33 9.48 7.94
N PRO A 135 -14.51 10.70 8.47
CA PRO A 135 -15.65 11.01 9.34
C PRO A 135 -16.99 10.77 8.64
N ILE A 136 -17.88 10.04 9.30
CA ILE A 136 -19.26 9.84 8.86
C ILE A 136 -20.13 10.78 9.69
N LYS A 137 -20.95 11.61 9.03
CA LYS A 137 -21.91 12.47 9.74
C LYS A 137 -22.99 11.62 10.41
N CYS A 138 -23.62 12.14 11.46
CA CYS A 138 -24.76 11.46 12.11
C CYS A 138 -25.78 11.00 11.06
N GLN A 139 -26.03 9.69 11.03
CA GLN A 139 -27.01 9.08 10.15
C GLN A 139 -28.32 8.88 10.93
N ASN A 140 -29.45 9.00 10.23
CA ASN A 140 -30.77 8.66 10.75
C ASN A 140 -31.11 7.17 10.53
N THR A 141 -30.23 6.42 9.87
CA THR A 141 -30.38 5.01 9.52
C THR A 141 -29.15 4.21 9.93
N THR A 142 -29.29 2.89 10.02
CA THR A 142 -28.18 1.96 10.28
C THR A 142 -27.38 1.70 9.00
N GLY A 143 -26.05 1.78 9.09
CA GLY A 143 -25.14 1.31 8.05
C GLY A 143 -24.73 -0.14 8.29
N ARG A 144 -24.46 -0.89 7.21
CA ARG A 144 -23.88 -2.23 7.28
C ARG A 144 -22.50 -2.22 6.65
N LEU A 145 -21.47 -2.49 7.46
CA LEU A 145 -20.10 -2.66 7.00
C LEU A 145 -19.83 -4.16 6.76
N THR A 146 -19.26 -4.48 5.60
CA THR A 146 -18.84 -5.84 5.23
C THR A 146 -17.45 -5.77 4.62
N PHE A 147 -16.62 -6.77 4.93
CA PHE A 147 -15.28 -6.95 4.40
C PHE A 147 -15.02 -8.46 4.20
#